data_AF-A0A352XGA7-F1
#
_entry.id   AF-A0A352XGA7-F1
#
_cell.length_a   1.000
_cell.length_b   1.000
_cell.length_c   1.000
_cell.angle_alpha   90.00
_cell.angle_beta   90.00
_cell.angle_gamma   90.00
#
_symmetry.space_group_name_H-M   'P 1'
#
loop_
_entity.id
_entity.type
_entity.pdbx_description
1 polymer ?
#
loop_
_entity_poly.entity_id
_entity_poly.type
_entity_poly.pdbx_seq_one_letter_code
_entity_poly.pdbx_strand_id
1 'polypeptide(L)'
;MEALKDLLGKSNLGVGMVAAMTCGEKLLSTRLQHCSVAVQEQLWKILAEKLATREVSPSNLIQLRLLLCQLLTQEDWEAMATAAANNVRQEVMASAVNL
;
A
#
# COMPACT_ATOMS: atom_id res chain seq x y z
N MET A 1 -3.29 -5.23 1.74
CA MET A 1 -4.51 -4.37 1.65
C MET A 1 -4.82 -4.04 0.19
N GLU A 2 -6.04 -4.33 -0.31
CA GLU A 2 -6.36 -4.27 -1.77
C GLU A 2 -6.20 -2.86 -2.37
N ALA A 3 -6.56 -1.80 -1.65
CA ALA A 3 -6.41 -0.44 -2.14
C ALA A 3 -4.94 -0.02 -2.35
N LEU A 4 -4.02 -0.46 -1.48
CA LEU A 4 -2.59 -0.21 -1.64
C LEU A 4 -2.04 -1.00 -2.84
N LYS A 5 -2.47 -2.25 -2.97
CA LYS A 5 -2.12 -3.12 -4.10
C LYS A 5 -2.58 -2.51 -5.43
N ASP A 6 -3.78 -1.95 -5.49
CA ASP A 6 -4.27 -1.26 -6.68
C ASP A 6 -3.45 0.00 -7.03
N LEU A 7 -3.02 0.77 -6.02
CA LEU A 7 -2.20 1.96 -6.22
C LEU A 7 -0.82 1.58 -6.78
N LEU A 8 -0.16 0.60 -6.16
CA LEU A 8 1.15 0.12 -6.59
C LEU A 8 1.09 -0.64 -7.92
N GLY A 9 -0.03 -1.32 -8.21
CA GLY A 9 -0.25 -2.06 -9.45
C GLY A 9 -0.22 -1.18 -10.70
N LYS A 10 -0.49 0.13 -10.57
CA LYS A 10 -0.37 1.10 -11.67
C LYS A 10 1.08 1.42 -12.05
N SER A 11 2.04 1.08 -11.20
CA SER A 11 3.46 1.41 -11.38
C SER A 11 4.27 0.29 -12.05
N ASN A 12 3.64 -0.80 -12.52
CA ASN A 12 4.28 -1.91 -13.23
C ASN A 12 5.50 -2.52 -12.50
N LEU A 13 5.38 -2.72 -11.18
CA LEU A 13 6.51 -3.11 -10.32
C LEU A 13 7.03 -4.56 -10.53
N GLY A 14 6.30 -5.39 -11.27
CA GLY A 14 6.71 -6.77 -11.58
C GLY A 14 7.07 -7.59 -10.32
N VAL A 15 8.25 -8.22 -10.33
CA VAL A 15 8.76 -9.02 -9.19
C VAL A 15 8.93 -8.20 -7.91
N GLY A 16 9.18 -6.89 -8.02
CA GLY A 16 9.31 -5.98 -6.87
C GLY A 16 7.99 -5.66 -6.16
N MET A 17 6.84 -6.07 -6.71
CA MET A 17 5.51 -5.77 -6.15
C MET A 17 5.35 -6.25 -4.71
N VAL A 18 5.80 -7.47 -4.40
CA VAL A 18 5.66 -8.06 -3.05
C VAL A 18 6.51 -7.29 -2.03
N ALA A 19 7.71 -6.87 -2.41
CA ALA A 19 8.59 -6.08 -1.56
C ALA A 19 8.01 -4.69 -1.28
N ALA A 20 7.49 -4.00 -2.31
CA ALA A 20 6.80 -2.71 -2.12
C ALA A 20 5.56 -2.84 -1.23
N MET A 21 4.73 -3.86 -1.45
CA MET A 21 3.55 -4.14 -0.62
C MET A 21 3.92 -4.36 0.85
N THR A 22 4.93 -5.21 1.10
CA THR A 22 5.40 -5.50 2.45
C THR A 22 5.93 -4.26 3.15
N CYS A 23 6.67 -3.41 2.44
CA CYS A 23 7.14 -2.12 2.94
C CYS A 23 5.95 -1.20 3.26
N GLY A 24 5.02 -1.04 2.32
CA GLY A 24 3.85 -0.19 2.44
C GLY A 24 2.92 -0.59 3.58
N GLU A 25 2.70 -1.88 3.81
CA GLU A 25 1.86 -2.35 4.92
C GLU A 25 2.46 -2.02 6.30
N LYS A 26 3.79 -2.09 6.43
CA LYS A 26 4.49 -1.68 7.66
C LYS A 26 4.40 -0.17 7.89
N LEU A 27 4.64 0.61 6.83
CA LEU A 27 4.54 2.08 6.88
C LEU A 27 3.12 2.51 7.22
N LEU A 28 2.11 1.96 6.54
CA LEU A 28 0.70 2.26 6.80
C LEU A 28 0.29 1.91 8.22
N SER A 29 0.72 0.76 8.74
CA SER A 29 0.44 0.40 10.13
C SER A 29 0.96 1.46 11.11
N THR A 30 2.16 1.99 10.84
CA THR A 30 2.76 3.06 11.64
C THR A 30 2.01 4.39 11.48
N ARG A 31 1.66 4.78 10.24
CA ARG A 31 0.91 6.02 9.97
C ARG A 31 -0.49 5.99 10.60
N LEU A 32 -1.17 4.85 10.55
CA LEU A 32 -2.50 4.67 11.12
C LEU A 32 -2.52 4.82 12.65
N GLN A 33 -1.45 4.42 13.34
CA GLN A 33 -1.33 4.62 14.80
C GLN A 33 -1.30 6.10 15.21
N HIS A 34 -0.91 6.99 14.30
CA HIS A 34 -0.77 8.42 14.56
C HIS A 34 -1.67 9.30 13.67
N CYS A 35 -2.64 8.71 12.98
CA CYS A 35 -3.50 9.45 12.07
C CYS A 35 -4.53 10.32 12.81
N SER A 36 -4.99 11.38 12.14
CA SER A 36 -5.96 12.31 12.71
C SER A 36 -7.33 11.66 12.95
N VAL A 37 -8.09 12.20 13.91
CA VAL A 37 -9.46 11.73 14.22
C VAL A 37 -10.34 11.71 12.97
N ALA A 38 -10.25 12.75 12.13
CA ALA A 38 -11.01 12.81 10.87
C ALA A 38 -10.68 11.65 9.91
N VAL A 39 -9.43 11.21 9.86
CA VAL A 39 -9.03 10.04 9.05
C VAL A 39 -9.55 8.75 9.69
N GLN A 40 -9.46 8.62 11.01
CA GLN A 40 -10.00 7.46 11.73
C GLN A 40 -11.52 7.32 11.53
N GLU A 41 -12.27 8.41 11.60
CA GLU A 41 -13.72 8.42 11.35
C GLU A 41 -14.09 7.97 9.94
N GLN A 42 -13.34 8.44 8.92
CA GLN A 42 -13.56 8.01 7.55
C GLN A 42 -13.24 6.52 7.35
N LEU A 43 -12.14 6.04 7.91
CA LEU A 43 -11.78 4.62 7.89
C LEU A 43 -12.83 3.77 8.61
N TRP A 44 -13.35 4.24 9.75
CA TRP A 44 -14.40 3.57 10.50
C TRP A 44 -15.68 3.44 9.69
N LYS A 45 -16.10 4.51 8.98
CA LYS A 45 -17.27 4.48 8.09
C LYS A 45 -17.12 3.41 7.01
N ILE A 46 -15.96 3.35 6.36
CA ILE A 46 -15.67 2.35 5.31
C ILE A 46 -15.67 0.92 5.88
N LEU A 47 -15.09 0.74 7.07
CA LEU A 47 -15.07 -0.55 7.77
C LEU A 47 -16.47 -1.00 8.21
N ALA A 48 -17.29 -0.09 8.73
CA ALA A 48 -18.66 -0.38 9.15
C ALA A 48 -19.52 -0.87 7.98
N GLU A 49 -19.40 -0.22 6.81
CA GLU A 49 -20.06 -0.68 5.59
C GLU A 49 -19.59 -2.08 5.20
N LYS A 50 -18.27 -2.30 5.14
CA LYS A 50 -17.70 -3.61 4.81
C LYS A 50 -18.17 -4.72 5.74
N LEU A 51 -18.28 -4.44 7.04
CA LEU A 51 -18.77 -5.40 8.03
C LEU A 51 -20.26 -5.71 7.83
N ALA A 52 -21.06 -4.72 7.45
CA ALA A 52 -22.50 -4.87 7.22
C ALA A 52 -22.82 -5.61 5.90
N THR A 53 -22.13 -5.28 4.81
CA THR A 53 -22.47 -5.76 3.46
C THR A 53 -21.53 -6.86 2.95
N ARG A 54 -20.39 -7.09 3.64
CA ARG A 54 -19.24 -7.91 3.18
C ARG A 54 -18.55 -7.37 1.92
N GLU A 55 -18.96 -6.22 1.44
CA GLU A 55 -18.43 -5.58 0.24
C GLU A 55 -18.06 -4.12 0.55
N VAL A 56 -17.17 -3.55 -0.25
CA VAL A 56 -16.85 -2.12 -0.17
C VAL A 56 -17.37 -1.47 -1.44
N SER A 57 -18.27 -0.49 -1.32
CA SER A 57 -18.77 0.23 -2.48
C SER A 57 -17.63 0.86 -3.30
N PRO A 58 -17.81 1.01 -4.63
CA PRO A 58 -16.80 1.67 -5.48
C PRO A 58 -16.42 3.07 -4.98
N SER A 59 -17.37 3.84 -4.45
CA SER A 59 -17.12 5.15 -3.84
C SER A 59 -16.18 5.06 -2.64
N ASN A 60 -16.39 4.08 -1.77
CA ASN A 60 -15.53 3.87 -0.61
C ASN A 60 -14.14 3.36 -0.99
N LEU A 61 -14.01 2.57 -2.06
CA LEU A 61 -12.70 2.19 -2.60
C LEU A 61 -11.93 3.42 -3.12
N ILE A 62 -12.61 4.33 -3.81
CA ILE A 62 -12.01 5.60 -4.25
C ILE A 62 -11.58 6.44 -3.04
N GLN A 63 -12.46 6.57 -2.03
CA GLN A 63 -12.15 7.32 -0.82
C GLN A 63 -11.00 6.70 -0.03
N LEU A 64 -10.94 5.37 0.06
CA LEU A 64 -9.83 4.66 0.69
C LEU A 64 -8.51 4.94 -0.03
N ARG A 65 -8.49 4.94 -1.38
CA ARG A 65 -7.28 5.30 -2.14
C ARG A 65 -6.84 6.74 -1.86
N LEU A 66 -7.77 7.69 -1.80
CA LEU A 66 -7.46 9.09 -1.46
C LEU A 66 -6.89 9.22 -0.04
N LEU A 67 -7.48 8.51 0.92
CA LEU A 67 -6.99 8.45 2.30
C LEU A 67 -5.57 7.88 2.38
N LEU A 68 -5.27 6.82 1.62
CA LEU A 68 -3.92 6.25 1.57
C LEU A 68 -2.91 7.27 1.01
N CYS A 69 -3.27 8.01 -0.03
CA CYS A 69 -2.42 9.07 -0.57
C CYS A 69 -2.22 10.25 0.39
N GLN A 70 -3.17 10.50 1.30
CA GLN A 70 -3.03 11.52 2.35
C GLN A 70 -2.20 11.03 3.54
N LEU A 71 -2.32 9.75 3.89
CA LEU A 71 -1.62 9.13 5.02
C LEU A 71 -0.14 8.89 4.73
N LEU A 72 0.18 8.51 3.50
CA LEU A 72 1.54 8.20 3.08
C LEU A 72 2.25 9.48 2.62
N THR A 73 3.41 9.75 3.20
CA THR A 73 4.26 10.86 2.78
C THR A 73 5.01 10.51 1.50
N GLN A 74 5.61 11.51 0.85
CA GLN A 74 6.50 11.28 -0.28
C GLN A 74 7.65 10.32 0.06
N GLU A 75 8.23 10.44 1.26
CA GLU A 75 9.28 9.54 1.76
C GLU A 75 8.79 8.09 1.88
N ASP A 76 7.53 7.89 2.29
CA ASP A 76 6.94 6.54 2.36
C ASP A 76 6.83 5.92 0.95
N TRP A 77 6.43 6.72 -0.03
CA TRP A 77 6.38 6.30 -1.43
C TRP A 77 7.77 5.96 -1.98
N GLU A 78 8.77 6.77 -1.67
CA GLU A 78 10.15 6.52 -2.05
C GLU A 78 10.71 5.25 -1.39
N ALA A 79 10.37 5.00 -0.13
CA ALA A 79 10.76 3.78 0.57
C ALA A 79 10.16 2.52 -0.06
N MET A 80 8.89 2.57 -0.50
CA MET A 80 8.26 1.47 -1.25
C MET A 80 8.91 1.25 -2.62
N ALA A 81 9.19 2.33 -3.35
CA ALA A 81 9.87 2.25 -4.66
C ALA A 81 11.28 1.65 -4.52
N THR A 82 12.02 2.09 -3.50
CA THR A 82 13.35 1.59 -3.17
C THR A 82 13.32 0.11 -2.78
N ALA A 83 12.31 -0.31 -2.01
CA ALA A 83 12.13 -1.73 -1.66
C ALA A 83 11.90 -2.61 -2.89
N ALA A 84 11.04 -2.17 -3.83
CA ALA A 84 10.84 -2.86 -5.10
C ALA A 84 12.12 -2.94 -5.93
N ALA A 85 12.82 -1.83 -6.12
CA ALA A 85 14.06 -1.77 -6.89
C ALA A 85 15.16 -2.67 -6.31
N ASN A 86 15.32 -2.67 -4.98
CA ASN A 86 16.28 -3.52 -4.30
C ASN A 86 15.95 -5.01 -4.47
N ASN A 87 14.68 -5.40 -4.42
CA ASN A 87 14.29 -6.77 -4.66
C ASN A 87 14.59 -7.21 -6.09
N VAL A 88 14.26 -6.38 -7.10
CA VAL A 88 14.62 -6.67 -8.50
C VAL A 88 16.13 -6.85 -8.66
N ARG A 89 16.94 -5.98 -8.04
CA ARG A 89 18.41 -6.09 -8.05
C ARG A 89 18.88 -7.41 -7.44
N GLN A 90 18.30 -7.84 -6.32
CA GLN A 90 18.64 -9.10 -5.67
C GLN A 90 18.33 -10.30 -6.56
N GLU A 91 17.17 -10.33 -7.22
CA GLU A 91 16.79 -11.42 -8.13
C GLU A 91 17.76 -11.54 -9.33
N VAL A 92 18.16 -10.41 -9.91
CA VAL A 92 19.15 -10.37 -11.00
C VAL A 92 20.51 -10.92 -10.53
N MET A 93 20.99 -10.46 -9.37
CA MET A 93 22.26 -10.93 -8.81
C MET A 93 22.23 -12.42 -8.46
N ALA A 94 21.13 -12.91 -7.89
CA ALA A 94 20.97 -14.32 -7.56
C ALA A 94 20.99 -15.19 -8.84
N SER A 95 20.36 -14.72 -9.91
CA SER A 95 20.36 -15.41 -11.21
C SER A 95 21.76 -15.48 -11.83
N ALA A 96 22.57 -14.43 -11.65
CA ALA A 96 23.95 -14.39 -12.15
C ALA A 96 24.92 -15.31 -11.40
N VAL A 97 24.63 -15.66 -10.14
CA VAL A 97 25.44 -16.59 -9.32
C VAL A 97 25.10 -18.06 -9.61
N ASN A 98 23.94 -18.32 -10.22
CA ASN A 98 23.45 -19.66 -10.55
C ASN A 98 23.76 -20.09 -12.01
N LEU A 99 24.58 -19.31 -12.73
CA LEU A 99 25.11 -19.61 -14.07
C LEU A 99 26.56 -20.12 -13.96
#